data_AF-A0ABD0NQ50-F1
#
_entry.id   AF-A0ABD0NQ50-F1
#
_cell.length_a   1.000
_cell.length_b   1.000
_cell.length_c   1.000
_cell.angle_alpha   90.00
_cell.angle_beta   90.00
_cell.angle_gamma   90.00
#
_symmetry.space_group_name_H-M   'P 1'
#
loop_
_entity.id
_entity.type
_entity.pdbx_description
1 polymer ?
#
loop_
_entity_poly.entity_id
_entity_poly.type
_entity_poly.pdbx_seq_one_letter_code
_entity_poly.pdbx_strand_id
1 'polypeptide(L)' 'MDLSKKVFGQRLFEKLMKMTFYGQFVAGEDQNAIKPLIEKNQAFGVGSVLDYSVEEDLTQEEAEKKEM' A
#
# COMPACT_ATOMS: atom_id res chain seq x y z
N MET A 1 5.65 9.61 -10.81
CA MET A 1 6.08 9.62 -9.39
C MET A 1 7.59 9.74 -9.20
N ASP A 2 8.40 9.63 -10.26
CA ASP A 2 9.86 9.62 -10.11
C ASP A 2 10.47 10.98 -9.81
N LEU A 3 9.82 12.07 -10.24
CA LEU A 3 10.30 13.42 -9.96
C LEU A 3 10.20 13.74 -8.45
N SER A 4 9.07 13.41 -7.81
CA SER A 4 8.90 13.58 -6.36
C SER A 4 9.82 12.67 -5.55
N LYS A 5 10.03 11.41 -5.98
CA LYS A 5 11.01 10.50 -5.37
C LYS A 5 12.44 11.04 -5.48
N LYS A 6 12.82 11.60 -6.63
CA LYS A 6 14.16 12.21 -6.83
C LYS A 6 14.36 13.48 -6.00
N VAL A 7 13.32 14.28 -5.81
CA VAL A 7 13.39 15.55 -5.06
C VAL A 7 13.40 15.33 -3.55
N PHE A 8 12.52 14.48 -3.02
CA PHE A 8 12.41 14.24 -1.57
C PHE A 8 13.33 13.12 -1.07
N GLY A 9 13.90 12.33 -1.98
CA GLY A 9 14.55 11.08 -1.63
C GLY A 9 13.52 9.98 -1.32
N GLN A 10 13.92 8.74 -1.55
CA GLN A 10 13.04 7.57 -1.47
C GLN A 10 12.36 7.43 -0.09
N ARG A 11 13.13 7.52 1.00
CA ARG A 11 12.61 7.33 2.36
C ARG A 11 11.55 8.36 2.77
N LEU A 12 11.77 9.63 2.43
CA LEU A 12 10.81 10.68 2.76
C LEU A 12 9.54 10.55 1.91
N PHE A 13 9.71 10.24 0.62
CA PHE A 13 8.59 9.98 -0.26
C PHE A 13 7.73 8.81 0.24
N GLU A 14 8.35 7.67 0.57
CA GLU A 14 7.64 6.50 1.12
C GLU A 14 6.89 6.86 2.40
N LYS A 15 7.53 7.59 3.33
CA LYS A 15 6.88 8.00 4.57
C LYS A 15 5.66 8.91 4.32
N LEU A 16 5.77 9.87 3.40
CA LEU A 16 4.66 10.75 3.03
C LEU A 16 3.50 9.97 2.40
N MET A 17 3.81 9.03 1.53
CA MET A 17 2.82 8.17 0.87
C MET A 17 2.10 7.27 1.90
N LYS A 18 2.81 6.70 2.88
CA LYS A 18 2.22 5.93 3.99
C LYS A 18 1.32 6.76 4.90
N MET A 19 1.64 8.03 5.13
CA MET A 19 0.81 8.93 5.94
C MET A 19 -0.42 9.47 5.21
N THR A 20 -0.54 9.24 3.89
CA THR A 20 -1.63 9.79 3.06
C THR A 20 -2.39 8.67 2.36
N PHE A 21 -2.14 8.45 1.06
CA PHE A 21 -2.89 7.51 0.23
C PHE A 21 -2.82 6.07 0.76
N TYR A 22 -1.63 5.56 1.01
CA TYR A 22 -1.51 4.17 1.46
C TYR A 22 -2.08 3.98 2.86
N GLY A 23 -1.93 4.94 3.77
CA GLY A 23 -2.52 4.85 5.11
C GLY A 23 -4.06 4.83 5.11
N GLN A 24 -4.69 5.36 4.05
CA GLN A 24 -6.15 5.35 3.91
C GLN A 24 -6.69 4.01 3.35
N PHE A 25 -5.95 3.38 2.44
CA PHE A 25 -6.44 2.22 1.67
C PHE A 25 -5.72 0.90 1.97
N VAL A 26 -4.50 0.95 2.50
CA VAL A 26 -3.67 -0.23 2.77
C VAL A 26 -3.45 -0.33 4.28
N ALA A 27 -3.85 -1.47 4.84
CA ALA A 27 -3.77 -1.70 6.28
C ALA A 27 -2.32 -1.77 6.81
N GLY A 28 -1.38 -2.20 5.96
CA GLY A 28 0.03 -2.42 6.31
C GLY A 28 0.75 -3.25 5.25
N GLU A 29 2.08 -3.30 5.34
CA GLU A 29 2.95 -3.97 4.36
C GLU A 29 3.09 -5.47 4.62
N ASP A 30 2.83 -5.90 5.85
CA ASP A 30 2.95 -7.29 6.26
C ASP A 30 1.94 -7.64 7.37
N GLN A 31 1.87 -8.94 7.68
CA GLN A 31 0.93 -9.49 8.65
C GLN A 31 1.08 -8.94 10.07
N ASN A 32 2.26 -8.47 10.47
CA ASN A 32 2.47 -7.88 11.79
C ASN A 32 2.10 -6.41 11.80
N ALA A 33 2.41 -5.68 10.73
CA ALA A 33 2.10 -4.26 10.58
C ALA A 33 0.60 -3.97 10.62
N ILE A 34 -0.25 -4.90 10.15
CA ILE A 34 -1.71 -4.73 10.13
C ILE A 34 -2.40 -4.96 11.49
N LYS A 35 -1.78 -5.69 12.43
CA LYS A 35 -2.43 -6.10 13.69
C LYS A 35 -2.94 -4.93 14.54
N PRO A 36 -2.17 -3.85 14.78
CA PRO A 36 -2.65 -2.74 15.60
C PRO A 36 -3.88 -2.05 15.00
N LEU A 37 -3.97 -1.97 13.67
CA LEU A 37 -5.12 -1.38 12.98
C LEU A 37 -6.36 -2.28 13.14
N ILE A 38 -6.20 -3.59 12.99
CA ILE A 38 -7.28 -4.57 13.19
C ILE A 38 -7.79 -4.52 14.63
N GLU A 39 -6.90 -4.55 15.62
CA GLU A 39 -7.26 -4.46 17.05
C GLU A 39 -8.01 -3.16 17.36
N LYS A 40 -7.55 -2.04 16.80
CA LYS A 40 -8.23 -0.75 16.92
C LYS A 40 -9.65 -0.82 16.34
N ASN A 41 -9.82 -1.33 15.13
CA ASN A 41 -11.14 -1.44 14.49
C ASN A 41 -12.07 -2.38 15.26
N GLN A 42 -11.54 -3.50 15.76
CA GLN A 42 -12.26 -4.45 16.58
C GLN A 42 -12.76 -3.84 17.90
N ALA A 43 -11.99 -2.92 18.50
CA ALA A 43 -12.44 -2.18 19.70
C ALA A 43 -13.68 -1.32 19.44
N PHE A 44 -13.96 -0.96 18.18
CA PHE A 44 -15.19 -0.27 17.75
C PHE A 44 -16.25 -1.24 17.18
N GLY A 45 -16.07 -2.55 17.32
CA GLY A 45 -17.00 -3.57 16.80
C GLY A 45 -16.90 -3.76 15.28
N VAL A 46 -15.85 -3.26 14.63
CA VAL A 46 -15.64 -3.38 13.18
C VAL A 46 -14.73 -4.57 12.89
N GLY A 47 -15.26 -5.58 12.19
CA GLY A 47 -14.49 -6.71 11.70
C GLY A 47 -13.58 -6.34 10.51
N SER A 48 -12.59 -7.19 10.20
CA SER A 48 -11.67 -6.99 9.09
C SER A 48 -11.64 -8.21 8.17
N VAL A 49 -11.53 -7.98 6.87
CA VAL A 49 -11.28 -9.02 5.85
C VAL A 49 -9.92 -8.72 5.22
N LEU A 50 -9.08 -9.74 5.07
CA LEU A 50 -7.78 -9.59 4.43
C LEU A 50 -7.93 -9.78 2.93
N ASP A 51 -7.70 -8.70 2.18
CA ASP A 51 -7.48 -8.75 0.74
C ASP A 51 -5.97 -8.64 0.48
N TYR A 52 -5.36 -9.74 0.02
CA TYR A 52 -3.93 -9.78 -0.27
C TYR A 52 -3.70 -9.42 -1.72
N SER A 53 -3.35 -8.16 -1.96
CA SER A 53 -3.02 -7.62 -3.29
C SER A 53 -1.64 -8.11 -3.72
N VAL A 54 -1.57 -9.30 -4.32
CA VAL A 54 -0.41 -9.74 -5.08
C VAL A 54 -0.56 -9.26 -6.51
N GLU A 55 0.36 -8.44 -6.98
CA GLU A 55 0.45 -8.11 -8.40
C GLU A 55 1.27 -9.21 -9.10
N GLU A 56 0.86 -9.63 -10.30
CA GLU A 56 1.78 -10.37 -11.17
C GLU A 56 2.94 -9.42 -11.51
N ASP A 57 4.19 -9.85 -11.30
CA ASP A 57 5.38 -9.14 -11.80
C ASP A 57 5.39 -9.22 -13.34
N LEU A 58 4.52 -8.44 -13.99
CA LEU A 58 4.50 -8.28 -15.43
C LEU A 58 5.57 -7.26 -15.80
N THR A 59 6.32 -7.56 -16.85
CA THR A 59 7.17 -6.55 -17.47
C THR A 59 6.29 -5.41 -17.99
N GLN A 60 6.84 -4.20 -18.06
CA GLN A 60 6.09 -3.04 -18.54
C GLN A 60 5.50 -3.28 -19.95
N GLU A 61 6.22 -4.01 -20.81
CA GLU A 61 5.77 -4.38 -22.16
C GLU A 61 4.58 -5.36 -22.13
N GLU A 62 4.55 -6.28 -21.18
CA GLU A 62 3.43 -7.22 -20.98
C GLU A 62 2.19 -6.54 -20.40
N ALA A 63 2.37 -5.55 -19.53
CA ALA A 63 1.29 -4.73 -19.00
C ALA A 63 0.63 -3.90 -20.11
N GLU A 64 1.44 -3.17 -20.90
CA GLU A 64 0.95 -2.33 -22.01
C GLU A 64 0.21 -3.14 -23.09
N LYS A 65 0.63 -4.39 -23.33
CA LYS A 65 -0.02 -5.29 -24.30
C LYS A 65 -1.33 -5.91 -23.80
N LYS A 66 -1.50 -6.10 -22.49
CA LYS A 66 -2.75 -6.61 -21.88
C LYS A 66 -3.82 -5.52 -21.76
N GLU A 67 -3.44 -4.25 -21.73
CA GLU A 67 -4.37 -3.11 -21.65
C GLU A 67 -4.93 -2.65 -23.02
N MET A 68 -4.39 -3.14 -24.15
CA MET A 68 -4.90 -2.93 -25.52
C MET A 68 -5.77 -4.07 -26.03
#